data_AF-A0A1M2YYN1-F1
#
_entry.id   AF-A0A1M2YYN1-F1
#
_cell.length_a   1.000
_cell.length_b   1.000
_cell.length_c   1.000
_cell.angle_alpha   90.00
_cell.angle_beta   90.00
_cell.angle_gamma   90.00
#
_symmetry.space_group_name_H-M   'P 1'
#
loop_
_entity.id
_entity.type
_entity.pdbx_description
1 polymer ?
#
loop_
_entity_poly.entity_id
_entity_poly.type
_entity_poly.pdbx_seq_one_letter_code
_entity_poly.pdbx_strand_id
1 'polypeptide(L)' 'MTATRDQDGNWIVISHGSVLAGPFATSSEAWRWIDRHSGEVTSKSEDTAEWSWNKRVHGE' A
#
# COMPACT_ATOMS: atom_id res chain seq x y z
N MET A 1 0.08 -2.02 -3.14
CA MET A 1 -1.35 -1.70 -3.33
C MET A 1 -1.94 -1.36 -1.97
N THR A 2 -2.87 -0.42 -1.89
CA THR A 2 -3.45 0.03 -0.61
C THR A 2 -4.94 0.28 -0.76
N ALA A 3 -5.75 -0.15 0.21
CA ALA A 3 -7.17 0.17 0.28
C ALA A 3 -7.37 1.49 1.06
N THR A 4 -8.08 2.45 0.49
CA THR A 4 -8.41 3.75 1.12
C THR A 4 -9.85 4.15 0.82
N ARG A 5 -10.40 5.13 1.56
CA ARG A 5 -11.73 5.69 1.26
C ARG A 5 -11.61 6.84 0.26
N ASP A 6 -12.50 6.85 -0.71
CA ASP A 6 -12.70 7.96 -1.64
C ASP A 6 -13.49 9.11 -0.98
N GLN A 7 -13.58 10.26 -1.64
CA GLN A 7 -14.35 11.44 -1.22
C GLN A 7 -15.83 11.12 -0.98
N ASP A 8 -16.39 10.11 -1.66
CA ASP A 8 -17.77 9.64 -1.47
C ASP A 8 -17.92 8.64 -0.28
N GLY A 9 -16.81 8.29 0.38
CA GLY A 9 -16.81 7.35 1.51
C GLY A 9 -16.78 5.87 1.12
N ASN A 10 -16.75 5.55 -0.17
CA ASN A 10 -16.55 4.20 -0.70
C ASN A 10 -15.09 3.77 -0.62
N TRP A 11 -14.84 2.47 -0.55
CA TRP A 11 -13.49 1.92 -0.54
C TRP A 11 -12.95 1.76 -1.96
N ILE A 12 -11.73 2.22 -2.18
CA ILE A 12 -11.00 2.08 -3.44
C ILE A 12 -9.62 1.49 -3.17
N VAL A 13 -9.10 0.76 -4.14
CA VAL A 13 -7.74 0.22 -4.13
C VAL A 13 -6.88 1.08 -5.03
N ILE A 14 -5.83 1.66 -4.47
CA ILE A 14 -4.86 2.49 -5.18
C ILE A 14 -3.48 1.82 -5.22
N SER A 15 -2.76 2.02 -6.31
CA SER A 15 -1.36 1.63 -6.45
C SER A 15 -0.62 2.66 -7.29
N HIS A 16 0.54 3.09 -6.82
CA HIS A 16 1.40 4.03 -7.54
C HIS A 16 0.66 5.29 -8.06
N GLY A 17 -0.26 5.82 -7.24
CA GLY A 17 -1.07 7.00 -7.58
C GLY A 17 -2.25 6.77 -8.52
N SER A 18 -2.50 5.52 -8.96
CA SER A 18 -3.62 5.16 -9.82
C SER A 18 -4.66 4.31 -9.09
N VAL A 19 -5.94 4.55 -9.35
CA VAL A 19 -7.04 3.69 -8.86
C VAL A 19 -7.03 2.40 -9.68
N LEU A 20 -6.83 1.27 -9.01
CA LEU A 20 -6.83 -0.05 -9.64
C LEU A 20 -8.19 -0.72 -9.57
N ALA A 21 -8.95 -0.50 -8.48
CA ALA A 21 -10.25 -1.11 -8.29
C ALA A 21 -11.14 -0.33 -7.31
N GLY A 22 -12.44 -0.53 -7.44
CA GLY A 22 -13.48 0.13 -6.64
C GLY A 22 -14.52 0.81 -7.55
N PRO A 23 -15.54 1.46 -6.98
CA PRO A 23 -15.79 1.59 -5.53
C PRO A 23 -16.35 0.30 -4.90
N PHE A 24 -15.89 -0.02 -3.69
CA PHE A 24 -16.37 -1.09 -2.84
C PHE A 24 -17.15 -0.52 -1.66
N ALA A 25 -18.19 -1.23 -1.20
CA ALA A 25 -18.99 -0.79 -0.05
C ALA A 25 -18.25 -0.99 1.27
N THR A 26 -17.43 -2.04 1.38
CA THR A 26 -16.72 -2.39 2.61
C THR A 26 -15.20 -2.51 2.44
N SER A 27 -14.48 -2.26 3.53
CA SER A 27 -13.02 -2.46 3.59
C SER A 27 -12.62 -3.90 3.26
N SER A 28 -13.44 -4.87 3.71
CA SER A 28 -13.22 -6.29 3.50
C SER A 28 -13.18 -6.66 2.01
N GLU A 29 -14.03 -6.05 1.18
CA GLU A 29 -14.04 -6.28 -0.27
C GLU A 29 -12.78 -5.74 -0.94
N ALA A 30 -12.35 -4.53 -0.56
CA ALA A 30 -11.13 -3.91 -1.08
C ALA A 30 -9.87 -4.72 -0.70
N TRP A 31 -9.76 -5.16 0.55
CA TRP A 31 -8.64 -6.02 0.98
C TRP A 31 -8.67 -7.40 0.33
N ARG A 32 -9.85 -8.00 0.11
CA ARG A 32 -9.95 -9.25 -0.65
C ARG A 32 -9.57 -9.10 -2.12
N TRP A 33 -9.87 -7.96 -2.72
CA TRP A 33 -9.39 -7.66 -4.06
C TRP A 33 -7.85 -7.60 -4.09
N ILE A 34 -7.24 -6.89 -3.12
CA ILE A 34 -5.78 -6.83 -2.99
C ILE A 34 -5.21 -8.24 -2.79
N ASP A 35 -5.77 -9.05 -1.89
CA ASP A 35 -5.30 -10.41 -1.62
C ASP A 35 -5.31 -11.30 -2.87
N ARG A 36 -6.40 -11.25 -3.66
CA ARG A 36 -6.47 -11.97 -4.95
C ARG A 36 -5.46 -11.48 -5.98
N HIS A 37 -5.22 -10.17 -6.05
CA HIS A 37 -4.36 -9.56 -7.06
C HIS A 37 -2.89 -9.48 -6.63
N SER A 38 -2.61 -9.64 -5.34
CA SER A 38 -1.25 -9.67 -4.77
C SER A 38 -0.63 -11.07 -4.77
N GLY A 39 -1.30 -12.05 -5.37
CA GLY A 39 -0.88 -13.46 -5.42
C GLY A 39 0.47 -13.76 -6.09
N GLU A 40 1.22 -12.76 -6.54
CA GLU A 40 2.61 -12.93 -7.00
C GLU A 40 3.55 -11.94 -6.29
N VAL A 41 4.28 -12.51 -5.33
CA VAL A 41 5.63 -12.16 -4.85
C VAL A 41 5.85 -10.71 -4.40
N THR A 42 5.69 -10.46 -3.10
CA THR A 42 6.61 -9.54 -2.40
C THR A 42 8.01 -10.19 -2.39
N SER A 43 8.69 -10.17 -3.53
CA SER A 43 10.14 -10.38 -3.59
C SER A 43 10.78 -9.00 -3.65
N LYS A 44 11.51 -8.67 -2.57
CA LYS A 44 12.60 -7.68 -2.56
C LYS A 44 12.23 -6.26 -2.98
N SER A 45 11.62 -5.44 -2.11
CA SER A 45 11.72 -3.97 -2.27
C SER A 45 11.51 -3.12 -1.02
N GLU A 46 11.14 -3.69 0.13
CA GLU A 46 11.07 -2.92 1.38
C GLU A 46 12.24 -3.28 2.34
N ASP A 47 13.42 -3.49 1.73
CA ASP A 47 14.74 -3.51 2.40
C ASP A 47 15.28 -2.07 2.61
N THR A 48 14.58 -1.03 2.15
CA THR A 48 15.10 0.35 2.12
C THR A 48 14.66 1.23 3.31
N ALA A 49 13.81 0.75 4.22
CA ALA A 49 13.40 1.56 5.38
C ALA A 49 14.34 1.44 6.59
N GLU A 50 15.13 0.37 6.70
CA GLU A 50 15.94 0.10 7.89
C GLU A 50 17.38 0.67 7.83
N TRP A 51 17.91 1.01 6.64
CA TRP A 51 19.25 1.63 6.53
C TRP A 51 19.30 3.04 7.13
N SER A 52 18.21 3.82 7.11
CA SER A 52 18.26 5.22 7.57
C SER A 52 18.33 5.38 9.10
N TRP A 53 18.81 4.33 9.78
CA TRP A 53 19.26 4.35 11.17
C TRP A 53 20.74 4.75 11.33
N ASN A 54 21.50 5.00 10.26
CA ASN A 54 22.97 5.11 10.32
C ASN A 54 23.58 6.44 9.81
N LYS A 55 23.00 7.60 10.16
CA LYS A 55 23.70 8.91 9.95
C LYS A 55 23.22 10.12 10.78
N ARG A 56 22.63 9.89 11.96
CA ARG A 56 22.48 10.89 13.02
C ARG A 56 23.09 10.22 14.26
N VAL A 57 24.37 10.34 14.62
CA VAL A 57 25.07 11.53 15.13
C VAL A 57 26.57 11.15 15.22
N HIS A 58 27.37 11.52 14.22
CA HIS A 58 28.81 11.73 14.40
C HIS A 58 29.23 12.86 13.47
N GLY A 59 29.90 13.87 14.03
CA GLY A 59 30.01 15.23 13.52
C GLY A 59 29.39 16.13 14.60
N GLU A 60 30.16 16.78 15.46
CA GLU A 60 31.57 17.21 15.41
C GLU A 60 32.20 17.18 16.80
#